data_AF-A0A397IJ87-F1
#
_entry.id   AF-A0A397IJ87-F1
#
_cell.length_a   1.000
_cell.length_b   1.000
_cell.length_c   1.000
_cell.angle_alpha   90.00
_cell.angle_beta   90.00
_cell.angle_gamma   90.00
#
_symmetry.space_group_name_H-M   'P 1'
#
loop_
_entity.id
_entity.type
_entity.pdbx_description
1 polymer ?
#
loop_
_entity_poly.entity_id
_entity_poly.type
_entity_poly.pdbx_seq_one_letter_code
_entity_poly.pdbx_strand_id
1 'polypeptide(L)'
;MLSYIDRNVTDNKETRQRAFNVKLFNNELPTLEKLKDRFPKIYENDSCIRCNLEKEDQVHVLTCPKNLIDIHSCRNKLINLLVSKTTTVACGDTCKNMCKTLEALKKLHIPRDVSTRDADHLSFIDVMLELIPITVYDIVLQKVVTHESTNQIIDDVFNQFKLFLHTHIWKDRCTAVKKWETENGISNNKWKKKVRNETLDTTVTSQTNNTDNNSVLNNTTQDLYIIMLSKIAVIGLGYIK
;
A
#
# COMPACT_ATOMS: atom_id res chain seq x y z
N MET A 1 -9.13 -9.34 -39.99
CA MET A 1 -9.08 -7.90 -39.65
C MET A 1 -9.08 -7.81 -38.13
N LEU A 2 -7.89 -7.89 -37.52
CA LEU A 2 -7.74 -7.79 -36.06
C LEU A 2 -7.79 -6.31 -35.71
N SER A 3 -8.83 -5.89 -35.00
CA SER A 3 -8.95 -4.53 -34.50
C SER A 3 -7.84 -4.29 -33.48
N TYR A 4 -6.92 -3.41 -33.85
CA TYR A 4 -5.92 -2.84 -32.97
C TYR A 4 -6.66 -2.07 -31.86
N ILE A 5 -6.86 -2.71 -30.71
CA ILE A 5 -7.34 -2.03 -29.51
C ILE A 5 -6.20 -1.15 -29.04
N ASP A 6 -6.33 0.14 -29.31
CA ASP A 6 -5.38 1.17 -28.88
C ASP A 6 -5.35 1.22 -27.35
N ARG A 7 -4.41 0.49 -26.75
CA ARG A 7 -4.15 0.44 -25.30
C ARG A 7 -3.28 1.61 -24.81
N ASN A 8 -3.02 2.61 -25.65
CA ASN A 8 -2.09 3.70 -25.34
C ASN A 8 -2.73 4.92 -24.65
N VAL A 9 -4.00 4.83 -24.24
CA VAL A 9 -4.63 5.90 -23.46
C VAL A 9 -4.33 5.68 -21.97
N THR A 10 -3.38 6.44 -21.42
CA THR A 10 -3.17 6.51 -19.97
C THR A 10 -4.32 7.28 -19.33
N ASP A 11 -5.25 6.55 -18.71
CA ASP A 11 -6.27 7.17 -17.86
C ASP A 11 -5.63 7.75 -16.59
N ASN A 12 -5.99 8.99 -16.27
CA ASN A 12 -5.46 9.70 -15.10
C ASN A 12 -5.85 9.01 -13.79
N LYS A 13 -7.02 8.38 -13.73
CA LYS A 13 -7.47 7.68 -12.52
C LYS A 13 -6.71 6.36 -12.35
N GLU A 14 -6.55 5.57 -13.41
CA GLU A 14 -5.67 4.38 -13.37
C GLU A 14 -4.24 4.72 -12.96
N THR A 15 -3.67 5.78 -13.53
CA THR A 15 -2.30 6.21 -13.23
C THR A 15 -2.14 6.55 -11.74
N ARG A 16 -3.10 7.28 -11.16
CA ARG A 16 -3.10 7.61 -9.72
C ARG A 16 -3.24 6.38 -8.85
N GLN A 17 -4.09 5.42 -9.23
CA GLN A 17 -4.26 4.18 -8.49
C GLN A 17 -2.99 3.32 -8.52
N ARG A 18 -2.33 3.19 -9.68
CA ARG A 18 -1.05 2.48 -9.80
C ARG A 18 0.03 3.14 -8.94
N ALA A 19 0.11 4.47 -8.98
CA ALA A 19 1.05 5.23 -8.16
C ALA A 19 0.78 5.04 -6.65
N PHE A 20 -0.48 4.98 -6.23
CA PHE A 20 -0.84 4.67 -4.85
C PHE A 20 -0.37 3.26 -4.46
N ASN A 21 -0.67 2.23 -5.25
CA ASN A 21 -0.28 0.84 -4.95
C ASN A 21 1.25 0.71 -4.81
N VAL A 22 2.01 1.21 -5.78
CA VAL A 22 3.47 1.13 -5.74
C VAL A 22 4.04 1.86 -4.53
N LYS A 23 3.49 3.02 -4.18
CA LYS A 23 3.94 3.78 -3.01
C LYS A 23 3.54 3.12 -1.70
N LEU A 24 2.32 2.60 -1.60
CA LEU A 24 1.85 1.88 -0.42
C LEU A 24 2.77 0.69 -0.12
N PHE A 25 3.05 -0.12 -1.13
CA PHE A 25 3.91 -1.29 -0.96
C PHE A 25 5.34 -0.92 -0.53
N ASN A 26 5.94 0.09 -1.15
CA ASN A 26 7.32 0.49 -0.87
C ASN A 26 7.47 1.42 0.35
N ASN A 27 6.41 1.61 1.13
CA ASN A 27 6.38 2.61 2.20
C ASN A 27 6.77 4.01 1.70
N GLU A 28 6.33 4.45 0.51
CA GLU A 28 6.67 5.71 -0.16
C GLU A 28 5.47 6.66 -0.35
N LEU A 29 4.39 6.45 0.41
CA LEU A 29 3.29 7.41 0.43
C LEU A 29 3.77 8.78 0.96
N PRO A 30 3.28 9.90 0.41
CA PRO A 30 3.66 11.25 0.88
C PRO A 30 2.95 11.58 2.21
N THR A 31 3.35 10.89 3.27
CA THR A 31 2.96 11.13 4.67
C THR A 31 3.63 12.40 5.20
N LEU A 32 3.16 12.96 6.32
CA LEU A 32 3.80 14.16 6.87
C LEU A 32 5.22 13.89 7.37
N GLU A 33 5.51 12.67 7.86
CA GLU A 33 6.89 12.21 8.09
C GLU A 33 7.77 12.40 6.84
N LYS A 34 7.35 11.84 5.70
CA LYS A 34 8.11 11.93 4.45
C LYS A 34 8.18 13.34 3.88
N LEU A 35 7.13 14.13 4.06
CA LEU A 35 7.08 15.51 3.58
C LEU A 35 7.99 16.41 4.40
N LYS A 36 8.06 16.22 5.72
CA LYS A 36 9.02 16.88 6.61
C LYS A 36 10.46 16.51 6.27
N ASP A 37 10.75 15.23 6.06
CA ASP A 37 12.10 14.80 5.68
C ASP A 37 12.56 15.42 4.36
N ARG A 38 11.67 15.48 3.35
CA ARG A 38 11.99 16.05 2.03
C ARG A 38 11.98 17.58 2.02
N PHE A 39 11.13 18.21 2.82
CA PHE A 39 10.90 19.66 2.81
C PHE A 39 10.77 20.22 4.25
N PRO A 40 11.82 20.15 5.08
CA PRO A 40 11.74 20.50 6.50
C PRO A 40 11.48 22.00 6.75
N LYS A 41 11.81 22.87 5.78
CA LYS A 41 11.48 24.30 5.83
C LYS A 41 9.98 24.60 5.60
N ILE A 42 9.21 23.61 5.15
CA ILE A 42 7.78 23.75 4.81
C ILE A 42 6.93 23.01 5.84
N TYR A 43 7.30 21.77 6.15
CA TYR A 43 6.59 20.95 7.12
C TYR A 43 7.41 20.89 8.39
N GLU A 44 7.08 21.74 9.36
CA GLU A 44 7.82 21.83 10.62
C GLU A 44 7.53 20.63 11.55
N ASN A 45 6.31 20.08 11.48
CA ASN A 45 5.89 18.91 12.23
C ASN A 45 5.43 17.78 11.29
N ASP A 46 5.52 16.56 11.81
CA ASP A 46 5.10 15.31 11.18
C ASP A 46 3.87 14.71 11.87
N SER A 47 3.23 15.44 12.80
CA SER A 47 2.02 15.00 13.49
C SER A 47 0.85 14.89 12.52
N CYS A 48 0.03 13.85 12.65
CA CYS A 48 -1.14 13.69 11.79
C CYS A 48 -2.14 14.83 11.98
N ILE A 49 -2.40 15.60 10.92
CA ILE A 49 -3.33 16.75 10.95
C ILE A 49 -4.77 16.37 11.29
N ARG A 50 -5.13 15.08 11.20
CA ARG A 50 -6.48 14.60 11.48
C ARG A 50 -6.69 14.35 12.96
N CYS A 51 -5.75 13.68 13.63
CA CYS A 51 -5.87 13.35 15.05
C CYS A 51 -5.09 14.32 15.95
N ASN A 52 -4.00 14.89 15.47
CA ASN A 52 -3.04 15.72 16.20
C ASN A 52 -2.44 15.03 17.44
N LEU A 53 -2.39 13.69 17.46
CA LEU A 53 -1.91 12.89 18.60
C LEU A 53 -0.59 12.18 18.33
N GLU A 54 -0.45 11.60 17.14
CA GLU A 54 0.69 10.75 16.76
C GLU A 54 1.39 11.27 15.52
N LYS A 55 2.63 10.85 15.33
CA LYS A 55 3.38 11.02 14.08
C LYS A 55 2.64 10.35 12.93
N GLU A 56 2.51 11.05 11.80
CA GLU A 56 1.92 10.51 10.58
C GLU A 56 2.97 9.80 9.74
N ASP A 57 3.22 8.54 10.07
CA ASP A 57 3.85 7.57 9.18
C ASP A 57 2.79 6.83 8.33
N GLN A 58 3.23 5.91 7.47
CA GLN A 58 2.31 5.17 6.59
C GLN A 58 1.35 4.27 7.37
N VAL A 59 1.79 3.68 8.47
CA VAL A 59 0.95 2.80 9.29
C VAL A 59 -0.15 3.64 9.93
N HIS A 60 0.20 4.78 10.54
CA HIS A 60 -0.75 5.71 11.12
C HIS A 60 -1.75 6.24 10.09
N VAL A 61 -1.35 6.50 8.84
CA VAL A 61 -2.33 6.87 7.79
C VAL A 61 -3.45 5.84 7.67
N LEU A 62 -3.10 4.55 7.70
CA LEU A 62 -4.03 3.43 7.57
C LEU A 62 -4.81 3.14 8.85
N THR A 63 -4.24 3.43 10.03
CA THR A 63 -4.83 3.08 11.33
C THR A 63 -5.35 4.26 12.14
N CYS A 64 -5.20 5.50 11.64
CA CYS A 64 -5.60 6.71 12.34
C CYS A 64 -7.03 6.60 12.88
N PRO A 65 -7.27 6.88 14.17
CA PRO A 65 -8.60 6.78 14.78
C PRO A 65 -9.60 7.82 14.23
N LYS A 66 -9.13 8.77 13.42
CA LYS A 66 -9.95 9.76 12.71
C LYS A 66 -10.23 9.39 11.25
N ASN A 67 -9.85 8.18 10.81
CA ASN A 67 -10.34 7.61 9.56
C ASN A 67 -11.88 7.46 9.63
N LEU A 68 -12.56 7.68 8.50
CA LEU A 68 -14.02 7.48 8.42
C LEU A 68 -14.42 6.00 8.57
N ILE A 69 -13.49 5.11 8.22
CA ILE A 69 -13.62 3.67 8.43
C ILE A 69 -12.50 3.20 9.35
N ASP A 70 -12.84 2.28 10.25
CA ASP A 70 -11.85 1.68 11.14
C ASP A 70 -11.17 0.46 10.48
N ILE A 71 -10.11 -0.01 11.14
CA ILE A 71 -9.34 -1.18 10.71
C ILE A 71 -10.19 -2.46 10.69
N HIS A 72 -11.19 -2.57 11.58
CA HIS A 72 -12.12 -3.69 11.59
C HIS A 72 -13.03 -3.72 10.36
N SER A 73 -13.49 -2.55 9.90
CA SER A 73 -14.25 -2.38 8.66
C SER A 73 -13.43 -2.77 7.45
N CYS A 74 -12.14 -2.39 7.43
CA CYS A 74 -11.20 -2.83 6.40
C CYS A 74 -11.07 -4.36 6.37
N ARG A 75 -10.89 -4.99 7.53
CA ARG A 75 -10.81 -6.45 7.66
C ARG A 75 -12.07 -7.15 7.18
N ASN A 76 -13.23 -6.67 7.60
CA ASN A 76 -14.51 -7.21 7.15
C ASN A 76 -14.70 -7.06 5.64
N LYS A 77 -14.25 -5.93 5.06
CA LYS A 77 -14.27 -5.72 3.62
C LYS A 77 -13.41 -6.75 2.89
N LEU A 78 -12.18 -6.99 3.34
CA LEU A 78 -11.30 -8.00 2.74
C LEU A 78 -11.91 -9.41 2.82
N ILE A 79 -12.42 -9.80 3.99
CA ILE A 79 -13.09 -11.10 4.18
C ILE A 79 -14.27 -11.25 3.21
N ASN A 80 -15.12 -10.23 3.09
CA ASN A 80 -16.27 -10.27 2.17
C ASN A 80 -15.85 -10.37 0.70
N LEU A 81 -14.76 -9.70 0.31
CA LEU A 81 -14.21 -9.82 -1.04
C LEU A 81 -13.69 -11.24 -1.31
N LEU A 82 -12.91 -11.81 -0.38
CA LEU A 82 -12.42 -13.18 -0.47
C LEU A 82 -13.58 -14.17 -0.56
N VAL A 83 -14.60 -14.02 0.30
CA VAL A 83 -15.77 -14.89 0.29
C VAL A 83 -16.50 -14.79 -1.04
N SER A 84 -16.89 -13.59 -1.45
CA SER A 84 -17.70 -13.42 -2.67
C SER A 84 -16.97 -13.96 -3.91
N LYS A 85 -15.70 -13.65 -4.08
CA LYS A 85 -14.93 -14.08 -5.26
C LYS A 85 -14.63 -15.57 -5.28
N THR A 86 -14.31 -16.14 -4.13
CA THR A 86 -14.09 -17.58 -4.03
C THR A 86 -15.39 -18.34 -4.28
N THR A 87 -16.52 -17.89 -3.72
CA THR A 87 -17.83 -18.52 -3.94
C THR A 87 -18.31 -18.43 -5.38
N THR A 88 -18.01 -17.35 -6.11
CA THR A 88 -18.39 -17.25 -7.53
C THR A 88 -17.68 -18.26 -8.43
N VAL A 89 -16.49 -18.72 -8.02
CA VAL A 89 -15.66 -19.64 -8.81
C VAL A 89 -15.81 -21.09 -8.32
N ALA A 90 -15.99 -21.30 -7.01
CA ALA A 90 -16.19 -22.63 -6.45
C ALA A 90 -17.57 -23.20 -6.83
N CYS A 91 -17.60 -24.45 -7.27
CA CYS A 91 -18.84 -25.17 -7.58
C CYS A 91 -19.40 -25.89 -6.32
N GLY A 92 -20.71 -25.79 -6.06
CA GLY A 92 -21.43 -26.57 -5.05
C GLY A 92 -21.52 -26.00 -3.61
N ASP A 93 -22.06 -26.79 -2.67
CA ASP A 93 -22.37 -26.46 -1.26
C ASP A 93 -21.14 -26.13 -0.37
N THR A 94 -19.94 -26.17 -0.94
CA THR A 94 -18.63 -26.02 -0.30
C THR A 94 -18.42 -24.67 0.41
N CYS A 95 -19.27 -23.67 0.13
CA CYS A 95 -19.15 -22.31 0.67
C CYS A 95 -19.70 -22.11 2.08
N LYS A 96 -20.56 -23.01 2.59
CA LYS A 96 -21.16 -22.89 3.94
C LYS A 96 -20.11 -22.89 5.06
N ASN A 97 -18.93 -23.45 4.80
CA ASN A 97 -17.82 -23.53 5.75
C ASN A 97 -16.73 -22.46 5.55
N MET A 98 -16.78 -21.66 4.48
CA MET A 98 -15.69 -20.73 4.15
C MET A 98 -15.61 -19.54 5.12
N CYS A 99 -16.76 -19.01 5.57
CA CYS A 99 -16.77 -17.97 6.60
C CYS A 99 -16.08 -18.44 7.88
N LYS A 100 -16.26 -19.71 8.29
CA LYS A 100 -15.61 -20.30 9.47
C LYS A 100 -14.10 -20.44 9.28
N THR A 101 -13.65 -20.84 8.09
CA THR A 101 -12.22 -20.95 7.78
C THR A 101 -11.54 -19.58 7.71
N LEU A 102 -12.23 -18.57 7.16
CA LEU A 102 -11.77 -17.18 7.12
C LEU A 102 -11.89 -16.45 8.47
N GLU A 103 -12.47 -17.06 9.51
CA GLU A 103 -12.31 -16.58 10.89
C GLU A 103 -10.82 -16.51 11.29
N ALA A 104 -9.94 -17.29 10.64
CA ALA A 104 -8.49 -17.16 10.82
C ALA A 104 -7.98 -15.75 10.48
N LEU A 105 -8.60 -15.04 9.53
CA LEU A 105 -8.30 -13.62 9.27
C LEU A 105 -8.75 -12.71 10.41
N LYS A 106 -9.82 -13.07 11.13
CA LYS A 106 -10.20 -12.35 12.36
C LYS A 106 -9.21 -12.57 13.49
N LYS A 107 -8.46 -13.68 13.46
CA LYS A 107 -7.37 -13.97 14.42
C LYS A 107 -6.10 -13.19 14.13
N LEU A 108 -5.92 -12.64 12.92
CA LEU A 108 -4.77 -11.75 12.67
C LEU A 108 -4.82 -10.59 13.67
N HIS A 109 -3.73 -10.46 14.42
CA HIS A 109 -3.60 -9.46 15.43
C HIS A 109 -3.73 -8.07 14.78
N ILE A 110 -4.44 -7.18 15.46
CA ILE A 110 -4.47 -5.75 15.15
C ILE A 110 -3.71 -5.09 16.29
N PRO A 111 -2.45 -4.67 16.07
CA PRO A 111 -1.65 -4.00 17.09
C PRO A 111 -2.37 -2.76 17.59
N ARG A 112 -2.38 -2.58 18.91
CA ARG A 112 -2.89 -1.36 19.52
C ARG A 112 -1.92 -0.18 19.35
N ASP A 113 -0.63 -0.49 19.27
CA ASP A 113 0.45 0.45 19.01
C ASP A 113 1.41 -0.16 17.99
N VAL A 114 1.89 0.66 17.06
CA VAL A 114 2.92 0.31 16.06
C VAL A 114 4.20 -0.19 16.73
N SER A 115 4.53 0.31 17.92
CA SER A 115 5.69 -0.12 18.72
C SER A 115 5.57 -1.55 19.26
N THR A 116 4.35 -2.09 19.33
CA THR A 116 4.05 -3.45 19.82
C THR A 116 3.91 -4.49 18.72
N ARG A 117 4.33 -4.17 17.49
CA ARG A 117 4.31 -5.12 16.38
C ARG A 117 5.30 -6.24 16.65
N ASP A 118 4.76 -7.44 16.74
CA ASP A 118 5.53 -8.68 16.75
C ASP A 118 6.16 -8.88 15.36
N ALA A 119 7.49 -8.91 15.31
CA ALA A 119 8.23 -9.09 14.06
C ALA A 119 8.08 -10.53 13.52
N ASP A 120 7.76 -11.48 14.38
CA ASP A 120 7.65 -12.91 14.03
C ASP A 120 6.24 -13.29 13.57
N HIS A 121 5.28 -12.37 13.70
CA HIS A 121 3.88 -12.64 13.39
C HIS A 121 3.23 -11.58 12.50
N LEU A 122 2.63 -12.04 11.41
CA LEU A 122 1.89 -11.20 10.49
C LEU A 122 0.65 -10.62 11.16
N SER A 123 0.53 -9.29 11.14
CA SER A 123 -0.64 -8.55 11.61
C SER A 123 -1.58 -8.21 10.46
N PHE A 124 -2.80 -7.76 10.77
CA PHE A 124 -3.69 -7.25 9.72
C PHE A 124 -3.16 -5.97 9.05
N ILE A 125 -2.31 -5.19 9.74
CA ILE A 125 -1.64 -4.03 9.15
C ILE A 125 -0.74 -4.46 7.99
N ASP A 126 -0.03 -5.58 8.11
CA ASP A 126 0.79 -6.14 7.03
C ASP A 126 -0.04 -6.44 5.79
N VAL A 127 -1.27 -6.96 5.98
CA VAL A 127 -2.20 -7.21 4.88
C VAL A 127 -2.65 -5.92 4.21
N MET A 128 -2.87 -4.85 4.98
CA MET A 128 -3.15 -3.51 4.44
C MET A 128 -1.95 -2.91 3.69
N LEU A 129 -0.73 -3.35 4.01
CA LEU A 129 0.53 -2.98 3.35
C LEU A 129 0.90 -3.89 2.17
N GLU A 130 -0.08 -4.66 1.66
CA GLU A 130 0.05 -5.58 0.52
C GLU A 130 0.82 -6.89 0.80
N LEU A 131 1.03 -7.26 2.07
CA LEU A 131 1.57 -8.58 2.43
C LEU A 131 0.45 -9.61 2.57
N ILE A 132 0.41 -10.57 1.66
CA ILE A 132 -0.63 -11.60 1.63
C ILE A 132 -0.22 -12.79 2.51
N PRO A 133 -0.96 -13.11 3.58
CA PRO A 133 -0.67 -14.29 4.38
C PRO A 133 -0.81 -15.56 3.52
N ILE A 134 0.17 -16.47 3.57
CA ILE A 134 0.10 -17.75 2.84
C ILE A 134 -1.14 -18.55 3.24
N THR A 135 -1.54 -18.45 4.51
CA THR A 135 -2.76 -19.09 5.03
C THR A 135 -4.02 -18.64 4.28
N VAL A 136 -4.09 -17.38 3.83
CA VAL A 136 -5.22 -16.90 3.00
C VAL A 136 -5.19 -17.57 1.63
N TYR A 137 -4.02 -17.63 1.01
CA TYR A 137 -3.84 -18.28 -0.28
C TYR A 137 -4.25 -19.76 -0.22
N ASP A 138 -3.76 -20.50 0.76
CA ASP A 138 -4.05 -21.91 0.94
C ASP A 138 -5.55 -22.17 1.18
N ILE A 139 -6.22 -21.30 1.95
CA ILE A 139 -7.67 -21.39 2.17
C ILE A 139 -8.42 -21.23 0.83
N VAL A 140 -8.04 -20.28 -0.01
CA VAL A 140 -8.68 -20.08 -1.32
C VAL A 140 -8.38 -21.29 -2.23
N LEU A 141 -7.13 -21.75 -2.28
CA LEU A 141 -6.71 -22.89 -3.08
C LEU A 141 -7.47 -24.16 -2.74
N GLN A 142 -7.68 -24.44 -1.44
CA GLN A 142 -8.48 -25.57 -0.98
C GLN A 142 -9.93 -25.55 -1.48
N LYS A 143 -10.46 -24.40 -1.91
CA LYS A 143 -11.84 -24.24 -2.38
C LYS A 143 -11.98 -24.22 -3.88
N VAL A 144 -11.01 -23.64 -4.60
CA VAL A 144 -11.08 -23.52 -6.07
C VAL A 144 -10.21 -24.55 -6.79
N VAL A 145 -9.43 -25.34 -6.05
CA VAL A 145 -8.64 -26.50 -6.49
C VAL A 145 -7.45 -26.17 -7.39
N THR A 146 -7.52 -25.12 -8.21
CA THR A 146 -6.44 -24.75 -9.14
C THR A 146 -5.67 -23.52 -8.68
N HIS A 147 -4.35 -23.54 -8.90
CA HIS A 147 -3.48 -22.38 -8.65
C HIS A 147 -3.82 -21.20 -9.57
N GLU A 148 -4.22 -21.46 -10.81
CA GLU A 148 -4.58 -20.41 -11.77
C GLU A 148 -5.79 -19.60 -11.25
N SER A 149 -6.89 -20.28 -10.90
CA SER A 149 -8.07 -19.60 -10.35
C SER A 149 -7.77 -18.94 -9.01
N THR A 150 -6.95 -19.57 -8.16
CA THR A 150 -6.51 -18.98 -6.89
C THR A 150 -5.76 -17.67 -7.11
N ASN A 151 -4.78 -17.66 -8.03
CA ASN A 151 -4.00 -16.46 -8.35
C ASN A 151 -4.89 -15.33 -8.88
N GLN A 152 -5.85 -15.65 -9.75
CA GLN A 152 -6.80 -14.67 -10.29
C GLN A 152 -7.70 -14.09 -9.19
N ILE A 153 -8.23 -14.92 -8.29
CA ILE A 153 -9.05 -14.47 -7.16
C ILE A 153 -8.26 -13.57 -6.24
N ILE A 154 -7.05 -13.99 -5.83
CA ILE A 154 -6.19 -13.20 -4.94
C ILE A 154 -5.87 -11.85 -5.56
N ASP A 155 -5.51 -11.80 -6.84
CA ASP A 155 -5.27 -10.52 -7.53
C ASP A 155 -6.48 -9.61 -7.54
N ASP A 156 -7.64 -10.12 -7.96
CA ASP A 156 -8.85 -9.32 -8.07
C ASP A 156 -9.30 -8.81 -6.69
N VAL A 157 -9.26 -9.67 -5.67
CA VAL A 157 -9.57 -9.31 -4.29
C VAL A 157 -8.64 -8.20 -3.79
N PHE A 158 -7.33 -8.36 -3.92
CA PHE A 158 -6.38 -7.37 -3.42
C PHE A 158 -6.40 -6.08 -4.24
N ASN A 159 -6.66 -6.13 -5.55
CA ASN A 159 -6.86 -4.94 -6.36
C ASN A 159 -8.10 -4.16 -5.90
N GLN A 160 -9.22 -4.85 -5.65
CA GLN A 160 -10.43 -4.21 -5.11
C GLN A 160 -10.25 -3.70 -3.68
N PHE A 161 -9.50 -4.42 -2.84
CA PHE A 161 -9.22 -3.99 -1.49
C PHE A 161 -8.32 -2.74 -1.47
N LYS A 162 -7.30 -2.68 -2.34
CA LYS A 162 -6.45 -1.48 -2.50
C LYS A 162 -7.25 -0.28 -2.99
N LEU A 163 -8.17 -0.48 -3.92
CA LEU A 163 -9.08 0.58 -4.36
C LEU A 163 -9.97 1.07 -3.20
N PHE A 164 -10.42 0.16 -2.33
CA PHE A 164 -11.18 0.50 -1.13
C PHE A 164 -10.35 1.34 -0.16
N LEU A 165 -9.12 0.93 0.18
CA LEU A 165 -8.21 1.71 1.04
C LEU A 165 -7.90 3.09 0.44
N HIS A 166 -7.63 3.14 -0.87
CA HIS A 166 -7.39 4.40 -1.56
C HIS A 166 -8.60 5.34 -1.45
N THR A 167 -9.80 4.81 -1.65
CA THR A 167 -11.03 5.60 -1.72
C THR A 167 -11.47 6.12 -0.36
N HIS A 168 -11.38 5.31 0.69
CA HIS A 168 -11.97 5.61 2.01
C HIS A 168 -10.96 6.03 3.08
N ILE A 169 -9.66 5.93 2.81
CA ILE A 169 -8.62 6.36 3.74
C ILE A 169 -7.71 7.39 3.06
N TRP A 170 -7.03 6.99 1.98
CA TRP A 170 -6.01 7.83 1.37
C TRP A 170 -6.58 9.13 0.81
N LYS A 171 -7.68 9.05 0.06
CA LYS A 171 -8.32 10.22 -0.55
C LYS A 171 -8.83 11.22 0.50
N ASP A 172 -9.40 10.72 1.59
CA ASP A 172 -9.91 11.57 2.67
C ASP A 172 -8.75 12.24 3.42
N ARG A 173 -7.68 11.49 3.71
CA ARG A 173 -6.43 12.07 4.23
C ARG A 173 -5.88 13.15 3.31
N CYS A 174 -5.77 12.89 2.02
CA CYS A 174 -5.27 13.89 1.05
C CYS A 174 -6.13 15.15 1.02
N THR A 175 -7.44 15.01 1.16
CA THR A 175 -8.37 16.14 1.23
C THR A 175 -8.12 16.97 2.50
N ALA A 176 -7.95 16.32 3.65
CA ALA A 176 -7.65 16.98 4.90
C ALA A 176 -6.29 17.70 4.89
N VAL A 177 -5.23 17.06 4.36
CA VAL A 177 -3.91 17.67 4.21
C VAL A 177 -3.96 18.88 3.28
N LYS A 178 -4.62 18.76 2.12
CA LYS A 178 -4.74 19.88 1.18
C LYS A 178 -5.46 21.09 1.80
N LYS A 179 -6.48 20.83 2.63
CA LYS A 179 -7.20 21.88 3.38
C LYS A 179 -6.25 22.56 4.37
N TRP A 180 -5.55 21.78 5.20
CA TRP A 180 -4.57 22.27 6.16
C TRP A 180 -3.43 23.06 5.47
N GLU A 181 -2.89 22.57 4.36
CA GLU A 181 -1.87 23.27 3.56
C GLU A 181 -2.37 24.64 3.10
N THR A 182 -3.63 24.72 2.64
CA THR A 182 -4.26 25.97 2.19
C THR A 182 -4.41 26.95 3.35
N GLU A 183 -4.86 26.48 4.51
CA GLU A 183 -5.03 27.28 5.73
C GLU A 183 -3.69 27.82 6.27
N ASN A 184 -2.59 27.09 6.04
CA ASN A 184 -1.24 27.49 6.45
C ASN A 184 -0.44 28.18 5.33
N GLY A 185 -1.08 28.54 4.20
CA GLY A 185 -0.43 29.27 3.10
C GLY A 185 0.59 28.47 2.29
N ILE A 186 0.59 27.13 2.41
CA ILE A 186 1.44 26.21 1.66
C ILE A 186 0.82 26.00 0.26
N SER A 187 1.18 26.83 -0.72
CA SER A 187 0.60 26.77 -2.09
C SER A 187 1.50 26.10 -3.14
N ASN A 188 0.92 25.19 -3.93
CA ASN A 188 1.57 24.36 -4.97
C ASN A 188 2.47 25.08 -6.01
N ASN A 189 2.25 26.38 -6.24
CA ASN A 189 2.86 27.09 -7.38
C ASN A 189 4.11 27.89 -7.00
N LYS A 190 4.26 28.30 -5.73
CA LYS A 190 5.43 29.05 -5.27
C LYS A 190 6.66 28.15 -5.08
N TRP A 191 6.50 26.89 -4.69
CA TRP A 191 7.63 26.04 -4.25
C TRP A 191 8.21 25.12 -5.33
N LYS A 192 7.45 24.71 -6.35
CA LYS A 192 8.01 24.06 -7.56
C LYS A 192 9.08 24.94 -8.24
N LYS A 193 8.96 26.27 -8.08
CA LYS A 193 9.98 27.25 -8.49
C LYS A 193 11.13 27.35 -7.48
N LYS A 194 10.86 27.34 -6.17
CA LYS A 194 11.90 27.48 -5.13
C LYS A 194 12.85 26.25 -5.05
N VAL A 195 12.31 25.03 -5.11
CA VAL A 195 13.11 23.79 -5.11
C VAL A 195 13.99 23.72 -6.37
N ARG A 196 13.46 24.10 -7.54
CA ARG A 196 14.25 24.19 -8.78
C ARG A 196 15.44 25.15 -8.64
N ASN A 197 15.27 26.26 -7.93
CA ASN A 197 16.32 27.25 -7.73
C ASN A 197 17.36 26.78 -6.70
N GLU A 198 16.95 26.15 -5.60
CA GLU A 198 17.88 25.59 -4.60
C GLU A 198 18.71 24.42 -5.18
N THR A 199 18.16 23.62 -6.11
CA THR A 199 18.94 22.57 -6.83
C THR A 199 19.99 23.18 -7.77
N LEU A 200 19.68 24.29 -8.44
CA LEU A 200 20.62 25.03 -9.29
C LEU A 200 21.78 25.63 -8.48
N ASP A 201 21.49 26.20 -7.30
CA ASP A 201 22.51 26.78 -6.43
C ASP A 201 23.43 25.70 -5.80
N THR A 202 22.90 24.50 -5.52
CA THR A 202 23.68 23.40 -4.92
C THR A 202 24.64 22.75 -5.94
N THR A 203 24.28 22.76 -7.24
CA THR A 203 25.12 22.15 -8.29
C THR A 203 26.43 22.93 -8.51
N VAL A 204 26.50 24.18 -8.04
CA VAL A 204 27.72 25.02 -8.14
C VAL A 204 28.70 24.76 -6.98
N THR A 205 28.34 24.04 -5.93
CA THR A 205 29.17 23.97 -4.69
C THR A 205 29.63 22.58 -4.25
N SER A 206 29.14 21.47 -4.81
CA SER A 206 29.58 20.13 -4.39
C SER A 206 30.45 19.41 -5.43
N GLN A 207 31.72 19.80 -5.52
CA GLN A 207 32.80 18.87 -5.88
C GLN A 207 33.47 18.39 -4.59
N THR A 208 33.89 17.12 -4.60
CA THR A 208 34.71 16.38 -3.60
C THR A 208 34.05 16.00 -2.27
N ASN A 209 33.59 14.75 -2.16
CA ASN A 209 34.32 13.66 -1.49
C ASN A 209 33.52 12.35 -1.53
N ASN A 210 34.04 11.38 -2.29
CA ASN A 210 33.61 9.98 -2.24
C ASN A 210 34.18 9.32 -1.00
N THR A 211 33.35 8.57 -0.27
CA THR A 211 33.84 7.46 0.55
C THR A 211 32.78 6.36 0.51
N ASP A 212 33.14 5.29 -0.18
CA ASP A 212 32.40 4.03 -0.21
C ASP A 212 32.34 3.43 1.19
N ASN A 213 31.15 3.04 1.64
CA ASN A 213 30.99 2.11 2.74
C ASN A 213 29.88 1.11 2.40
N ASN A 214 30.30 -0.04 1.91
CA ASN A 214 29.49 -1.25 1.81
C ASN A 214 29.10 -1.68 3.23
N SER A 215 27.79 -1.75 3.51
CA SER A 215 27.29 -2.48 4.67
C SER A 215 26.60 -3.77 4.22
N VAL A 216 27.02 -4.82 4.90
CA VAL A 216 26.76 -6.23 4.65
C VAL A 216 25.29 -6.56 4.93
N LEU A 217 24.62 -7.12 3.93
CA LEU A 217 23.28 -7.70 4.04
C LEU A 217 23.37 -9.01 4.82
N ASN A 218 22.93 -9.01 6.07
CA ASN A 218 22.78 -10.24 6.86
C ASN A 218 21.54 -11.00 6.39
N ASN A 219 21.78 -12.19 5.85
CA ASN A 219 20.80 -13.13 5.35
C ASN A 219 20.20 -13.95 6.50
N THR A 220 18.91 -13.76 6.79
CA THR A 220 18.08 -14.79 7.46
C THR A 220 16.60 -14.62 7.10
N THR A 221 16.31 -14.51 5.80
CA THR A 221 14.94 -14.38 5.27
C THR A 221 14.65 -15.49 4.27
N GLN A 222 14.75 -16.74 4.72
CA GLN A 222 14.51 -17.90 3.84
C GLN A 222 13.01 -18.26 3.72
N ASP A 223 12.12 -17.75 4.59
CA ASP A 223 10.70 -18.19 4.62
C ASP A 223 9.65 -17.12 4.22
N LEU A 224 10.05 -15.91 3.83
CA LEU A 224 9.10 -14.84 3.41
C LEU A 224 8.96 -14.68 1.87
N TYR A 225 9.42 -15.66 1.09
CA TYR A 225 9.68 -15.50 -0.35
C TYR A 225 8.51 -15.83 -1.31
N ILE A 226 7.38 -16.40 -0.86
CA ILE A 226 6.62 -17.29 -1.76
C ILE A 226 5.48 -16.70 -2.62
N ILE A 227 5.07 -15.43 -2.50
CA ILE A 227 3.99 -14.90 -3.41
C ILE A 227 4.29 -13.56 -4.10
N MET A 228 5.10 -12.66 -3.53
CA MET A 228 5.34 -11.35 -4.15
C MET A 228 6.25 -11.36 -5.39
N LEU A 229 7.22 -12.27 -5.45
CA LEU A 229 8.23 -12.22 -6.50
C LEU A 229 7.74 -12.71 -7.86
N SER A 230 6.65 -13.48 -7.87
CA SER A 230 6.04 -13.94 -9.12
C SER A 230 5.39 -12.81 -9.93
N LYS A 231 5.21 -11.59 -9.37
CA LYS A 231 4.55 -10.47 -10.08
C LYS A 231 5.38 -9.20 -10.22
N ILE A 232 6.37 -8.96 -9.35
CA ILE A 232 7.33 -7.87 -9.59
C ILE A 232 8.27 -8.23 -10.76
N ALA A 233 8.65 -9.50 -10.92
CA ALA A 233 9.46 -9.94 -12.06
C ALA A 233 8.72 -9.88 -13.41
N VAL A 234 7.39 -10.04 -13.44
CA VAL A 234 6.60 -10.08 -14.68
C VAL A 234 6.25 -8.67 -15.19
N ILE A 235 6.16 -7.66 -14.31
CA ILE A 235 5.92 -6.27 -14.73
C ILE A 235 7.21 -5.57 -15.16
N GLY A 236 8.39 -6.11 -14.81
CA GLY A 236 9.71 -5.57 -15.17
C GLY A 236 10.39 -6.15 -16.42
N LEU A 237 9.89 -7.24 -17.02
CA LEU A 237 10.55 -7.91 -18.16
C LEU A 237 9.66 -8.25 -19.36
N GLY A 238 8.39 -7.85 -19.35
CA GLY A 238 7.53 -7.99 -20.54
C GLY A 238 7.55 -6.74 -21.40
N TYR A 239 8.63 -6.47 -22.16
CA TYR A 239 8.63 -5.72 -23.45
C TYR A 239 10.06 -5.51 -23.99
N ILE A 240 10.74 -6.61 -24.39
CA ILE A 240 11.72 -6.57 -25.48
C ILE A 240 11.59 -7.87 -26.29
N LYS A 241 10.73 -7.83 -27.32
CA LYS A 241 10.99 -8.33 -28.67
C LYS A 241 9.88 -7.85 -29.59
#